data_AF-A0AAV0CC50-F1
#
_entry.id   AF-A0AAV0CC50-F1
#
_cell.length_a   1.000
_cell.length_b   1.000
_cell.length_c   1.000
_cell.angle_alpha   90.00
_cell.angle_beta   90.00
_cell.angle_gamma   90.00
#
_symmetry.space_group_name_H-M   'P 1'
#
loop_
_entity.id
_entity.type
_entity.pdbx_description
1 polymer ?
#
loop_
_entity_poly.entity_id
_entity_poly.type
_entity_poly.pdbx_seq_one_letter_code
_entity_poly.pdbx_strand_id
1 'polypeptide(L)'
;MQAVVAGTAASGILVSLLRILTKAVYPQDAQGLRKSANLYFIVTIAVMALCIIFYNVAHKLPVIQYYNQLKAQAVNEEKEEKGNLGTTKLWISTLGDVFGTIKWYGFGILSIYIVTLCIFPGYITEDVHSKILSDWYPVLLITCYNVFDLVGKSLTAVYTIGDAKAAIAASFARLLFLPLFYGCLHGPEFFRTELPVMVLTCLLGLTNGYLTSVLFILAPKTVLLQHAETAGLVLVLFLVIGLAVGSILSWFWVI
;
A
#
# COMPACT_ATOMS: atom_id res chain seq x y z
N MET A 1 -13.47 0.37 -1.47
CA MET A 1 -12.05 0.27 -1.05
C MET A 1 -11.18 -0.57 -1.96
N GLN A 2 -11.62 -1.77 -2.38
CA GLN A 2 -10.81 -2.67 -3.22
C GLN A 2 -10.24 -2.00 -4.49
N ALA A 3 -11.02 -1.17 -5.20
CA ALA A 3 -10.54 -0.45 -6.38
C ALA A 3 -9.37 0.50 -6.10
N VAL A 4 -9.40 1.21 -4.97
CA VAL A 4 -8.32 2.12 -4.54
C VAL A 4 -7.06 1.32 -4.22
N VAL A 5 -7.20 0.24 -3.45
CA VAL A 5 -6.08 -0.64 -3.08
C VAL A 5 -5.48 -1.33 -4.31
N ALA A 6 -6.30 -1.82 -5.23
CA ALA A 6 -5.84 -2.39 -6.50
C ALA A 6 -5.10 -1.37 -7.37
N GLY A 7 -5.60 -0.13 -7.43
CA GLY A 7 -4.94 0.98 -8.12
C GLY A 7 -3.52 1.25 -7.62
N THR A 8 -3.29 1.16 -6.30
CA THR A 8 -1.94 1.34 -5.73
C THR A 8 -0.95 0.25 -6.13
N ALA A 9 -1.40 -0.99 -6.36
CA ALA A 9 -0.51 -2.04 -6.87
C ALA A 9 -0.28 -1.94 -8.36
N ALA A 10 -1.32 -1.59 -9.13
CA ALA A 10 -1.20 -1.38 -10.56
C ALA A 10 -0.19 -0.26 -10.88
N SER A 11 -0.18 0.82 -10.08
CA SER A 11 0.83 1.88 -10.23
C SER A 11 2.25 1.40 -9.93
N GLY A 12 2.44 0.54 -8.91
CA GLY A 12 3.74 -0.07 -8.61
C GLY A 12 4.30 -0.90 -9.76
N ILE A 13 3.45 -1.69 -10.44
CA ILE A 13 3.86 -2.44 -11.64
C ILE A 13 4.17 -1.50 -12.80
N LEU A 14 3.35 -0.49 -13.05
CA LEU A 14 3.61 0.49 -14.11
C LEU A 14 4.97 1.18 -13.90
N VAL A 15 5.27 1.62 -12.68
CA VAL A 15 6.57 2.23 -12.34
C VAL A 15 7.73 1.24 -12.51
N SER A 16 7.53 -0.02 -12.13
CA SER A 16 8.54 -1.08 -12.31
C SER A 16 8.81 -1.35 -13.80
N LEU A 17 7.77 -1.45 -14.62
CA LEU A 17 7.89 -1.61 -16.07
C LEU A 17 8.59 -0.41 -16.71
N LEU A 18 8.21 0.81 -16.33
CA LEU A 18 8.91 2.03 -16.78
C LEU A 18 10.38 2.00 -16.39
N ARG A 19 10.73 1.49 -15.20
CA ARG A 19 12.13 1.39 -14.75
C ARG A 19 12.92 0.37 -15.56
N ILE A 20 12.33 -0.79 -15.85
CA ILE A 20 12.94 -1.82 -16.70
C ILE A 20 13.16 -1.26 -18.12
N LEU A 21 12.12 -0.65 -18.71
CA LEU A 21 12.19 -0.10 -20.07
C LEU A 21 13.22 1.02 -20.17
N THR A 22 13.20 1.98 -19.24
CA THR A 22 14.16 3.10 -19.26
C THR A 22 15.60 2.63 -19.08
N LYS A 23 15.83 1.63 -18.20
CA LYS A 23 17.16 1.06 -18.01
C LYS A 23 17.63 0.23 -19.22
N ALA A 24 16.72 -0.45 -19.91
CA ALA A 24 17.03 -1.23 -21.10
C ALA A 24 17.30 -0.36 -22.34
N VAL A 25 16.57 0.75 -22.48
CA VAL A 25 16.58 1.61 -23.69
C VAL A 25 17.62 2.73 -23.59
N TYR A 26 17.84 3.30 -22.40
CA TYR A 26 18.74 4.45 -22.24
C TYR A 26 20.07 4.07 -21.59
N PRO A 27 21.19 4.60 -22.10
CA PRO A 27 22.49 4.44 -21.45
C PRO A 27 22.47 5.12 -20.07
N GLN A 28 23.24 4.60 -19.11
CA GLN A 28 23.30 5.11 -17.73
C GLN A 28 24.22 6.33 -17.57
N ASP A 29 24.39 7.11 -18.64
CA ASP A 29 25.10 8.39 -18.63
C ASP A 29 24.17 9.55 -18.28
N ALA A 30 24.71 10.70 -17.88
CA ALA A 30 23.93 11.89 -17.50
C ALA A 30 22.88 12.30 -18.56
N GLN A 31 23.19 12.16 -19.85
CA GLN A 31 22.24 12.45 -20.93
C GLN A 31 21.14 11.38 -21.05
N GLY A 32 21.47 10.10 -20.85
CA GLY A 32 20.50 9.01 -20.87
C GLY A 32 19.56 9.02 -19.66
N LEU A 33 20.09 9.32 -18.47
CA LEU A 33 19.27 9.56 -17.28
C LEU A 33 18.30 10.73 -17.46
N ARG A 34 18.74 11.82 -18.11
CA ARG A 34 17.85 12.95 -18.41
C ARG A 34 16.73 12.57 -19.39
N LYS A 35 17.02 11.77 -20.42
CA LYS A 35 16.00 11.25 -21.34
C LYS A 35 15.03 10.30 -20.64
N SER A 36 15.53 9.44 -19.75
CA SER A 36 14.71 8.59 -18.89
C SER A 36 13.76 9.44 -18.03
N ALA A 37 14.26 10.45 -17.32
CA ALA A 37 13.45 11.34 -16.49
C ALA A 37 12.35 12.06 -17.31
N ASN A 38 12.69 12.56 -18.51
CA ASN A 38 11.70 13.16 -19.39
C ASN A 38 10.58 12.17 -19.78
N LEU A 39 10.91 10.91 -20.05
CA LEU A 39 9.92 9.87 -20.33
C LEU A 39 9.00 9.64 -19.12
N TYR A 40 9.55 9.58 -17.90
CA TYR A 40 8.74 9.47 -16.67
C TYR A 40 7.75 10.62 -16.53
N PHE A 41 8.18 11.86 -16.77
CA PHE A 41 7.29 13.02 -16.72
C PHE A 41 6.19 12.96 -17.79
N ILE A 42 6.52 12.60 -19.03
CA ILE A 42 5.54 12.47 -20.12
C ILE A 42 4.47 11.44 -19.77
N VAL A 43 4.88 10.25 -19.31
CA VAL A 43 3.95 9.19 -18.92
C VAL A 43 3.08 9.64 -17.75
N THR A 44 3.67 10.32 -16.75
CA THR A 44 2.92 10.85 -15.60
C THR A 44 1.86 11.87 -16.04
N ILE A 45 2.20 12.80 -16.93
CA ILE A 45 1.26 13.79 -17.46
C ILE A 45 0.12 13.11 -18.22
N ALA A 46 0.42 12.11 -19.06
CA ALA A 46 -0.58 11.35 -19.80
C ALA A 46 -1.54 10.60 -18.86
N VAL A 47 -1.01 9.92 -17.84
CA VAL A 47 -1.82 9.21 -16.83
C VAL A 47 -2.68 10.20 -16.04
N MET A 48 -2.15 11.35 -15.63
CA MET A 48 -2.93 12.38 -14.93
C MET A 48 -4.08 12.91 -15.80
N ALA A 49 -3.82 13.21 -17.07
CA ALA A 49 -4.87 13.66 -18.00
C ALA A 49 -5.97 12.59 -18.16
N LEU A 50 -5.59 11.32 -18.28
CA LEU A 50 -6.53 10.21 -18.34
C LEU A 50 -7.37 10.09 -17.04
N CYS A 51 -6.76 10.24 -15.87
CA CYS A 51 -7.45 10.25 -14.59
C CYS A 51 -8.49 11.39 -14.50
N ILE A 52 -8.17 12.60 -15.00
CA ILE A 52 -9.11 13.72 -15.04
C ILE A 52 -10.31 13.39 -15.94
N ILE A 53 -10.06 12.80 -17.11
CA ILE A 53 -11.13 12.37 -18.04
C ILE A 53 -12.04 11.33 -17.36
N PHE A 54 -11.44 10.28 -16.77
CA PHE A 54 -12.21 9.24 -16.08
C PHE A 54 -12.98 9.77 -14.88
N TYR A 55 -12.42 10.71 -14.10
CA TYR A 55 -13.13 11.34 -13.00
C TYR A 55 -14.41 12.07 -13.47
N ASN A 56 -14.32 12.82 -14.57
CA ASN A 56 -15.47 13.52 -15.15
C ASN A 56 -16.54 12.56 -15.72
N VAL A 57 -16.12 11.40 -16.23
CA VAL A 57 -17.03 10.36 -16.72
C VAL A 57 -17.64 9.57 -15.56
N ALA A 58 -16.89 9.32 -14.49
CA ALA A 58 -17.29 8.51 -13.35
C ALA A 58 -18.61 8.99 -12.71
N HIS A 59 -18.78 10.29 -12.53
CA HIS A 59 -20.00 10.88 -11.97
C HIS A 59 -21.26 10.67 -12.82
N LYS A 60 -21.10 10.28 -14.09
CA LYS A 60 -22.22 9.94 -14.99
C LYS A 60 -22.63 8.48 -14.92
N LEU A 61 -21.86 7.61 -14.25
CA LEU A 61 -22.25 6.20 -14.14
C LEU A 61 -23.44 6.02 -13.20
N PRO A 62 -24.44 5.20 -13.59
CA PRO A 62 -25.66 5.00 -12.81
C PRO A 62 -25.40 4.39 -11.43
N VAL A 63 -24.37 3.55 -11.31
CA VAL A 63 -23.96 2.93 -10.05
C VAL A 63 -23.49 3.98 -9.03
N ILE A 64 -22.71 4.98 -9.48
CA ILE A 64 -22.20 6.04 -8.60
C ILE A 64 -23.35 6.95 -8.18
N GLN A 65 -24.27 7.28 -9.09
CA GLN A 65 -25.46 8.07 -8.76
C GLN A 65 -26.35 7.38 -7.73
N TYR A 66 -26.57 6.07 -7.87
CA TYR A 66 -27.34 5.27 -6.90
C TYR A 66 -26.73 5.31 -5.49
N TYR A 67 -25.42 5.06 -5.36
CA TYR A 67 -24.75 5.12 -4.06
C TYR A 67 -24.70 6.53 -3.47
N ASN A 68 -24.56 7.57 -4.30
CA ASN A 68 -24.61 8.95 -3.85
C ASN A 68 -25.99 9.33 -3.31
N GLN A 69 -27.08 8.84 -3.93
CA GLN A 69 -28.44 9.04 -3.45
C GLN A 69 -28.67 8.35 -2.08
N LEU A 70 -28.25 7.09 -1.95
CA LEU A 70 -28.29 6.35 -0.68
C LEU A 70 -27.54 7.09 0.44
N LYS A 71 -26.33 7.59 0.13
CA LYS A 71 -25.53 8.34 1.08
C LYS A 71 -26.20 9.67 1.46
N ALA A 72 -26.79 10.38 0.49
CA ALA A 72 -27.51 11.62 0.76
C ALA A 72 -28.75 11.40 1.65
N GLN A 73 -29.49 10.31 1.45
CA GLN A 73 -30.61 9.92 2.30
C GLN A 73 -30.16 9.63 3.73
N ALA A 74 -29.16 8.78 3.92
CA ALA A 74 -28.63 8.45 5.25
C ALA A 74 -28.12 9.68 6.02
N VAL A 75 -27.43 10.60 5.32
CA VAL A 75 -26.95 11.86 5.93
C VAL A 75 -28.12 12.79 6.32
N ASN A 76 -29.21 12.80 5.55
CA ASN A 76 -30.37 13.61 5.87
C ASN A 76 -31.14 13.04 7.07
N GLU A 77 -31.33 11.72 7.15
CA GLU A 77 -31.92 11.04 8.31
C GLU A 77 -31.11 11.32 9.60
N GLU A 78 -29.78 11.24 9.53
CA GLU A 78 -28.92 11.51 10.69
C GLU A 78 -28.98 12.99 11.14
N LYS A 79 -29.16 13.93 10.19
CA LYS A 79 -29.35 15.35 10.49
C LYS A 79 -30.70 15.64 11.14
N GLU A 80 -31.75 14.94 10.72
CA GLU A 80 -33.08 15.05 11.34
C GLU A 80 -33.09 14.51 12.77
N GLU A 81 -32.42 13.37 13.02
CA GLU A 81 -32.35 12.77 14.37
C GLU A 81 -31.50 13.58 15.36
N LYS A 82 -30.34 14.10 14.93
CA LYS A 82 -29.36 14.72 15.86
C LYS A 82 -29.56 16.22 16.08
N GLY A 83 -30.42 16.86 15.30
CA GLY A 83 -30.66 18.31 15.35
C GLY A 83 -29.40 19.14 15.10
N ASN A 84 -29.53 20.47 15.16
CA ASN A 84 -28.45 21.42 14.83
C ASN A 84 -27.37 21.54 15.93
N LEU A 85 -27.14 20.50 16.74
CA LEU A 85 -26.18 20.51 17.84
C LEU A 85 -24.75 20.60 17.28
N GLY A 86 -24.01 21.63 17.72
CA GLY A 86 -22.69 22.06 17.25
C GLY A 86 -21.91 21.03 16.41
N THR A 87 -21.98 21.21 15.10
CA THR A 87 -21.49 20.31 14.04
C THR A 87 -20.07 19.79 14.30
N THR A 88 -19.21 20.61 14.90
CA THR A 88 -17.82 20.27 15.24
C THR A 88 -17.71 19.26 16.38
N LYS A 89 -18.48 19.43 17.46
CA LYS A 89 -18.41 18.53 18.63
C LYS A 89 -18.99 17.16 18.29
N LEU A 90 -20.07 17.13 17.51
CA LEU A 90 -20.65 15.90 16.99
C LEU A 90 -19.67 15.16 16.10
N TRP A 91 -19.02 15.87 15.16
CA TRP A 91 -18.02 15.28 14.27
C TRP A 91 -16.79 14.72 15.01
N ILE A 92 -16.29 15.41 16.04
CA ILE A 92 -15.18 14.92 16.87
C ILE A 92 -15.59 13.66 17.66
N SER A 93 -16.81 13.62 18.21
CA SER A 93 -17.31 12.42 18.89
C SER A 93 -17.39 11.24 17.92
N THR A 94 -17.99 11.45 16.75
CA THR A 94 -18.10 10.43 15.70
C THR A 94 -16.72 9.93 15.25
N LEU A 95 -15.74 10.84 15.11
CA LEU A 95 -14.36 10.44 14.81
C LEU A 95 -13.74 9.59 15.92
N GLY A 96 -13.96 9.97 17.18
CA GLY A 96 -13.51 9.19 18.33
C GLY A 96 -14.11 7.79 18.34
N ASP A 97 -15.41 7.66 18.05
CA ASP A 97 -16.13 6.40 18.00
C ASP A 97 -15.65 5.50 16.85
N VAL A 98 -15.48 6.08 15.66
CA VAL A 98 -14.90 5.40 14.50
C VAL A 98 -13.49 4.92 14.83
N PHE A 99 -12.64 5.81 15.32
CA PHE A 99 -11.26 5.49 15.70
C PHE A 99 -11.21 4.37 16.75
N GLY A 100 -12.03 4.45 17.80
CA GLY A 100 -12.13 3.43 18.84
C GLY A 100 -12.52 2.04 18.29
N THR A 101 -13.38 2.03 17.27
CA THR A 101 -13.86 0.80 16.61
C THR A 101 -12.79 0.19 15.69
N ILE A 102 -12.10 1.01 14.90
CA ILE A 102 -11.16 0.52 13.88
C ILE A 102 -9.69 0.52 14.32
N LYS A 103 -9.36 0.96 15.54
CA LYS A 103 -7.97 1.12 16.02
C LYS A 103 -7.08 -0.10 15.76
N TRP A 104 -7.58 -1.31 16.01
CA TRP A 104 -6.79 -2.53 15.85
C TRP A 104 -6.48 -2.84 14.38
N TYR A 105 -7.40 -2.53 13.47
CA TYR A 105 -7.15 -2.61 12.03
C TYR A 105 -6.11 -1.57 11.61
N GLY A 106 -6.22 -0.34 12.12
CA GLY A 106 -5.25 0.73 11.91
C GLY A 106 -3.85 0.36 12.36
N PHE A 107 -3.69 -0.19 13.57
CA PHE A 107 -2.40 -0.69 14.06
C PHE A 107 -1.87 -1.87 13.24
N GLY A 108 -2.73 -2.75 12.74
CA GLY A 108 -2.34 -3.81 11.82
C GLY A 108 -1.82 -3.27 10.48
N ILE A 109 -2.43 -2.22 9.93
CA ILE A 109 -1.93 -1.54 8.72
C ILE A 109 -0.60 -0.85 9.02
N LEU A 110 -0.52 -0.11 10.12
CA LEU A 110 0.69 0.58 10.53
C LEU A 110 1.86 -0.40 10.68
N SER A 111 1.65 -1.56 11.30
CA SER A 111 2.71 -2.58 11.45
C SER A 111 3.13 -3.18 10.11
N ILE A 112 2.19 -3.45 9.19
CA ILE A 112 2.50 -3.91 7.82
C ILE A 112 3.48 -2.95 7.16
N TYR A 113 3.15 -1.65 7.12
CA TYR A 113 3.92 -0.65 6.40
C TYR A 113 5.23 -0.28 7.09
N ILE A 114 5.29 -0.32 8.42
CA ILE A 114 6.55 -0.18 9.17
C ILE A 114 7.51 -1.31 8.78
N VAL A 115 7.08 -2.57 8.87
CA VAL A 115 7.94 -3.72 8.55
C VAL A 115 8.38 -3.68 7.09
N THR A 116 7.44 -3.41 6.18
CA THR A 116 7.73 -3.34 4.75
C THR A 116 8.77 -2.26 4.45
N LEU A 117 8.56 -1.00 4.85
CA LEU A 117 9.47 0.10 4.52
C LEU A 117 10.79 0.09 5.30
N CYS A 118 10.81 -0.52 6.49
CA CYS A 118 12.04 -0.73 7.24
C CYS A 118 13.02 -1.64 6.48
N ILE A 119 12.49 -2.61 5.73
CA ILE A 119 13.28 -3.61 4.99
C ILE A 119 13.49 -3.22 3.52
N PHE A 120 12.43 -2.82 2.83
CA PHE A 120 12.40 -2.61 1.38
C PHE A 120 11.70 -1.29 1.02
N PRO A 121 12.20 -0.49 0.05
CA PRO A 121 13.36 -0.76 -0.81
C PRO A 121 14.71 -0.40 -0.19
N GLY A 122 14.78 0.58 0.72
CA GLY A 122 16.02 1.24 1.17
C GLY A 122 17.21 0.29 1.35
N TYR A 123 17.21 -0.49 2.43
CA TYR A 123 18.34 -1.34 2.78
C TYR A 123 18.66 -2.42 1.74
N ILE A 124 17.64 -3.18 1.30
CA ILE A 124 17.86 -4.28 0.35
C ILE A 124 18.43 -3.79 -0.99
N THR A 125 18.00 -2.60 -1.46
CA THR A 125 18.48 -2.06 -2.74
C THR A 125 19.88 -1.45 -2.67
N GLU A 126 20.35 -1.11 -1.47
CA GLU A 126 21.65 -0.47 -1.24
C GLU A 126 22.74 -1.49 -0.90
N ASP A 127 22.46 -2.49 -0.06
CA ASP A 127 23.50 -3.42 0.45
C ASP A 127 23.60 -4.74 -0.31
N VAL A 128 22.54 -5.20 -1.00
CA VAL A 128 22.56 -6.50 -1.67
C VAL A 128 23.14 -6.39 -3.07
N HIS A 129 24.47 -6.47 -3.15
CA HIS A 129 25.19 -6.54 -4.41
C HIS A 129 25.30 -7.98 -4.89
N SER A 130 24.60 -8.30 -5.99
CA SER A 130 24.80 -9.55 -6.73
C SER A 130 26.04 -9.46 -7.62
N LYS A 131 26.89 -10.49 -7.60
CA LYS A 131 28.05 -10.63 -8.53
C LYS A 131 27.62 -10.92 -9.97
N ILE A 132 26.40 -11.40 -10.20
CA ILE A 132 25.89 -11.83 -11.52
C ILE A 132 24.97 -10.77 -12.14
N LEU A 133 24.09 -10.18 -11.33
CA LEU A 133 23.06 -9.23 -11.78
C LEU A 133 23.44 -7.77 -11.51
N SER A 134 24.46 -7.49 -10.68
CA SER A 134 24.98 -6.14 -10.40
C SER A 134 23.84 -5.13 -10.22
N ASP A 135 23.76 -4.09 -11.05
CA ASP A 135 22.76 -3.02 -10.93
C ASP A 135 21.33 -3.45 -11.30
N TRP A 136 21.13 -4.60 -11.95
CA TRP A 136 19.79 -5.10 -12.31
C TRP A 136 19.09 -5.80 -11.14
N TYR A 137 19.85 -6.25 -10.15
CA TYR A 137 19.30 -6.99 -9.01
C TYR A 137 18.29 -6.16 -8.19
N PRO A 138 18.57 -4.88 -7.81
CA PRO A 138 17.57 -4.04 -7.16
C PRO A 138 16.31 -3.81 -8.00
N VAL A 139 16.46 -3.65 -9.32
CA VAL A 139 15.33 -3.43 -10.23
C VAL A 139 14.43 -4.67 -10.29
N LEU A 140 15.04 -5.86 -10.35
CA LEU A 140 14.31 -7.13 -10.32
C LEU A 140 13.61 -7.34 -8.98
N LEU A 141 14.28 -7.08 -7.86
CA LEU A 141 13.67 -7.19 -6.53
C LEU A 141 12.46 -6.25 -6.36
N ILE A 142 12.57 -4.99 -6.81
CA ILE A 142 11.46 -4.04 -6.78
C ILE A 142 10.30 -4.54 -7.66
N THR A 143 10.62 -5.08 -8.84
CA THR A 143 9.61 -5.62 -9.75
C THR A 143 8.91 -6.83 -9.15
N CYS A 144 9.66 -7.78 -8.60
CA CYS A 144 9.15 -8.96 -7.92
C CYS A 144 8.25 -8.55 -6.75
N TYR A 145 8.69 -7.63 -5.89
CA TYR A 145 7.88 -7.10 -4.80
C TYR A 145 6.54 -6.57 -5.30
N ASN A 146 6.55 -5.69 -6.31
CA ASN A 146 5.33 -5.06 -6.85
C ASN A 146 4.40 -6.06 -7.55
N VAL A 147 4.96 -7.06 -8.24
CA VAL A 147 4.16 -8.15 -8.85
C VAL A 147 3.47 -8.97 -7.77
N PHE A 148 4.20 -9.41 -6.76
CA PHE A 148 3.62 -10.21 -5.67
C PHE A 148 2.66 -9.39 -4.80
N ASP A 149 2.88 -8.09 -4.61
CA ASP A 149 1.92 -7.19 -3.96
C ASP A 149 0.60 -7.08 -4.74
N LEU A 150 0.66 -6.98 -6.08
CA LEU A 150 -0.55 -7.07 -6.91
C LEU A 150 -1.22 -8.43 -6.75
N VAL A 151 -0.48 -9.53 -6.86
CA VAL A 151 -1.03 -10.89 -6.71
C VAL A 151 -1.73 -11.03 -5.36
N GLY A 152 -1.13 -10.56 -4.27
CA GLY A 152 -1.72 -10.59 -2.94
C GLY A 152 -3.02 -9.78 -2.87
N LYS A 153 -3.06 -8.58 -3.45
CA LYS A 153 -4.28 -7.76 -3.51
C LYS A 153 -5.36 -8.42 -4.36
N SER A 154 -4.99 -8.98 -5.51
CA SER A 154 -5.90 -9.71 -6.40
C SER A 154 -6.46 -10.98 -5.75
N LEU A 155 -5.68 -11.67 -4.91
CA LEU A 155 -6.12 -12.88 -4.22
C LEU A 155 -7.33 -12.60 -3.30
N THR A 156 -7.44 -11.39 -2.74
CA THR A 156 -8.61 -11.02 -1.93
C THR A 156 -9.92 -10.96 -2.74
N ALA A 157 -9.86 -10.77 -4.06
CA ALA A 157 -11.03 -10.87 -4.93
C ALA A 157 -11.59 -12.29 -5.00
N VAL A 158 -10.74 -13.31 -4.81
CA VAL A 158 -11.11 -14.73 -4.84
C VAL A 158 -11.40 -15.24 -3.43
N TYR A 159 -10.52 -14.93 -2.48
CA TYR A 159 -10.60 -15.39 -1.10
C TYR A 159 -10.19 -14.31 -0.10
N THR A 160 -11.17 -13.78 0.62
CA THR A 160 -10.95 -12.86 1.73
C THR A 160 -11.17 -13.60 3.05
N ILE A 161 -10.14 -13.63 3.91
CA ILE A 161 -10.30 -14.10 5.29
C ILE A 161 -11.33 -13.22 5.99
N GLY A 162 -12.40 -13.83 6.52
CA GLY A 162 -13.43 -13.13 7.28
C GLY A 162 -13.04 -12.81 8.73
N ASP A 163 -12.02 -13.48 9.26
CA ASP A 163 -11.56 -13.28 10.64
C ASP A 163 -10.58 -12.11 10.74
N ALA A 164 -11.09 -11.00 11.28
CA ALA A 164 -10.31 -9.80 11.55
C ALA A 164 -9.18 -10.04 12.55
N LYS A 165 -9.38 -10.87 13.58
CA LYS A 165 -8.35 -11.13 14.59
C LYS A 165 -7.18 -11.89 13.97
N ALA A 166 -7.48 -12.88 13.14
CA ALA A 166 -6.46 -13.61 12.39
C ALA A 166 -5.68 -12.68 11.44
N ALA A 167 -6.37 -11.79 10.72
CA ALA A 167 -5.71 -10.82 9.83
C ALA A 167 -4.79 -9.86 10.60
N ILE A 168 -5.25 -9.31 11.74
CA ILE A 168 -4.45 -8.42 12.58
C ILE A 168 -3.26 -9.16 13.19
N ALA A 169 -3.47 -10.38 13.70
CA ALA A 169 -2.39 -11.21 14.23
C ALA A 169 -1.35 -11.52 13.16
N ALA A 170 -1.78 -11.85 11.93
CA ALA A 170 -0.89 -12.04 10.80
C ALA A 170 -0.10 -10.77 10.42
N SER A 171 -0.70 -9.58 10.55
CA SER A 171 0.01 -8.30 10.37
C SER A 171 1.15 -8.13 11.35
N PHE A 172 0.94 -8.45 12.63
CA PHE A 172 2.01 -8.41 13.63
C PHE A 172 3.04 -9.53 13.47
N ALA A 173 2.62 -10.72 13.01
CA ALA A 173 3.53 -11.82 12.69
C ALA A 173 4.55 -11.44 11.60
N ARG A 174 4.27 -10.42 10.77
CA ARG A 174 5.25 -9.87 9.82
C ARG A 174 6.52 -9.36 10.49
N LEU A 175 6.51 -9.02 11.78
CA LEU A 175 7.72 -8.65 12.51
C LEU A 175 8.79 -9.75 12.44
N LEU A 176 8.40 -11.01 12.23
CA LEU A 176 9.32 -12.13 11.99
C LEU A 176 10.14 -11.99 10.69
N PHE A 177 9.70 -11.18 9.73
CA PHE A 177 10.52 -10.87 8.56
C PHE A 177 11.80 -10.13 8.95
N LEU A 178 11.80 -9.29 10.00
CA LEU A 178 12.99 -8.55 10.42
C LEU A 178 14.16 -9.50 10.79
N PRO A 179 14.04 -10.45 11.74
CA PRO A 179 15.12 -11.38 12.04
C PRO A 179 15.46 -12.30 10.87
N LEU A 180 14.49 -12.68 10.02
CA LEU A 180 14.73 -13.50 8.84
C LEU A 180 15.63 -12.78 7.81
N PHE A 181 15.31 -11.51 7.50
CA PHE A 181 16.14 -10.70 6.62
C PHE A 181 17.52 -10.43 7.25
N TYR A 182 17.56 -10.10 8.54
CA TYR A 182 18.82 -9.92 9.26
C TYR A 182 19.74 -11.16 9.16
N GLY A 183 19.17 -12.36 9.35
CA GLY A 183 19.88 -13.62 9.18
C GLY A 183 20.33 -13.91 7.75
N CYS A 184 19.57 -13.49 6.72
CA CYS A 184 20.00 -13.63 5.33
C CYS A 184 21.15 -12.68 4.96
N LEU A 185 21.25 -11.54 5.64
CA LEU A 185 22.23 -10.50 5.33
C LEU A 185 23.53 -10.66 6.13
N HIS A 186 23.43 -10.98 7.42
CA HIS A 186 24.55 -11.10 8.36
C HIS A 186 24.89 -12.55 8.74
N GLY A 187 24.09 -13.53 8.32
CA GLY A 187 24.31 -14.94 8.63
C GLY A 187 25.37 -15.62 7.76
N PRO A 188 25.54 -16.95 7.89
CA PRO A 188 26.56 -17.70 7.15
C PRO A 188 26.32 -17.64 5.63
N GLU A 189 27.39 -17.75 4.84
CA GLU A 189 27.40 -17.45 3.39
C GLU A 189 26.31 -18.18 2.58
N PHE A 190 25.83 -19.33 3.05
CA PHE A 190 24.73 -20.07 2.43
C PHE A 190 23.41 -19.27 2.36
N PHE A 191 23.09 -18.50 3.42
CA PHE A 191 21.89 -17.67 3.47
C PHE A 191 22.06 -16.32 2.76
N ARG A 192 23.30 -15.91 2.48
CA ARG A 192 23.66 -14.65 1.79
C ARG A 192 23.61 -14.77 0.27
N THR A 193 22.85 -15.74 -0.24
CA THR A 193 22.61 -15.93 -1.67
C THR A 193 21.45 -15.07 -2.15
N GLU A 194 21.37 -14.84 -3.46
CA GLU A 194 20.34 -13.99 -4.09
C GLU A 194 18.93 -14.57 -3.96
N LEU A 195 18.84 -15.91 -3.97
CA LEU A 195 17.57 -16.63 -4.02
C LEU A 195 16.75 -16.49 -2.71
N PRO A 196 17.32 -16.68 -1.50
CA PRO A 196 16.62 -16.43 -0.24
C PRO A 196 16.08 -15.00 -0.12
N VAL A 197 16.88 -14.00 -0.47
CA VAL A 197 16.47 -12.59 -0.41
C VAL A 197 15.32 -12.33 -1.38
N MET A 198 15.42 -12.81 -2.63
CA MET A 198 14.34 -12.69 -3.60
C MET A 198 13.05 -13.37 -3.15
N VAL A 199 13.12 -14.60 -2.64
CA VAL A 199 11.95 -15.33 -2.12
C VAL A 199 11.31 -14.59 -0.94
N LEU A 200 12.11 -14.10 0.01
CA LEU A 200 11.61 -13.32 1.13
C LEU A 200 11.00 -11.99 0.67
N THR A 201 11.57 -11.32 -0.33
CA THR A 201 11.00 -10.09 -0.91
C THR A 201 9.66 -10.37 -1.61
N CYS A 202 9.54 -11.48 -2.34
CA CYS A 202 8.27 -11.92 -2.93
C CYS A 202 7.22 -12.21 -1.85
N LEU A 203 7.59 -12.92 -0.77
CA LEU A 203 6.70 -13.19 0.35
C LEU A 203 6.29 -11.91 1.09
N LEU A 204 7.23 -10.98 1.26
CA LEU A 204 6.99 -9.66 1.87
C LEU A 204 5.95 -8.88 1.05
N GLY A 205 6.08 -8.85 -0.27
CA GLY A 205 5.13 -8.24 -1.20
C GLY A 205 3.76 -8.92 -1.19
N LEU A 206 3.72 -10.24 -1.31
CA LEU A 206 2.47 -11.02 -1.31
C LEU A 206 1.65 -10.78 -0.04
N THR A 207 2.30 -10.92 1.11
CA THR A 207 1.66 -10.71 2.41
C THR A 207 1.29 -9.23 2.63
N ASN A 208 2.07 -8.28 2.08
CA ASN A 208 1.77 -6.85 2.16
C ASN A 208 0.47 -6.57 1.43
N GLY A 209 0.38 -7.02 0.18
CA GLY A 209 -0.80 -6.83 -0.66
C GLY A 209 -2.04 -7.50 -0.09
N TYR A 210 -1.92 -8.77 0.31
CA TYR A 210 -3.05 -9.54 0.83
C TYR A 210 -3.60 -8.95 2.13
N LEU A 211 -2.76 -8.79 3.16
CA LEU A 211 -3.21 -8.33 4.48
C LEU A 211 -3.73 -6.89 4.43
N THR A 212 -3.08 -6.02 3.64
CA THR A 212 -3.57 -4.65 3.42
C THR A 212 -4.97 -4.67 2.83
N SER A 213 -5.19 -5.42 1.74
CA SER A 213 -6.52 -5.52 1.13
C SER A 213 -7.57 -6.06 2.11
N VAL A 214 -7.25 -7.12 2.87
CA VAL A 214 -8.18 -7.69 3.85
C VAL A 214 -8.57 -6.64 4.89
N LEU A 215 -7.60 -5.93 5.49
CA LEU A 215 -7.89 -4.91 6.51
C LEU A 215 -8.70 -3.73 5.94
N PHE A 216 -8.39 -3.27 4.73
CA PHE A 216 -9.14 -2.21 4.04
C PHE A 216 -10.55 -2.63 3.59
N ILE A 217 -10.82 -3.93 3.48
CA ILE A 217 -12.15 -4.48 3.20
C ILE A 217 -12.96 -4.68 4.48
N LEU A 218 -12.33 -5.20 5.55
CA LEU A 218 -13.02 -5.54 6.79
C LEU A 218 -13.30 -4.30 7.66
N ALA A 219 -12.38 -3.37 7.78
CA ALA A 219 -12.52 -2.25 8.72
C ALA A 219 -13.69 -1.29 8.40
N PRO A 220 -13.97 -0.90 7.14
CA PRO A 220 -15.14 -0.08 6.84
C PRO A 220 -16.48 -0.81 7.02
N LYS A 221 -16.48 -2.15 7.11
CA LYS A 221 -17.69 -2.95 7.36
C LYS A 221 -18.09 -3.00 8.83
N THR A 222 -17.21 -2.58 9.75
CA THR A 222 -17.51 -2.54 11.19
C THR A 222 -18.14 -1.24 11.64
N VAL A 223 -18.28 -0.26 10.74
CA VAL A 223 -18.91 1.04 11.00
C VAL A 223 -20.15 1.21 10.10
N LEU A 224 -21.05 2.10 10.51
CA LEU A 224 -22.22 2.47 9.70
C LEU A 224 -21.78 3.05 8.33
N LEU A 225 -22.62 2.85 7.31
CA LEU A 225 -22.34 3.25 5.92
C LEU A 225 -21.90 4.72 5.79
N GLN A 226 -22.51 5.61 6.57
CA GLN A 226 -22.21 7.03 6.64
C GLN A 226 -20.80 7.35 7.18
N HIS A 227 -20.23 6.48 8.01
CA HIS A 227 -18.89 6.64 8.59
C HIS A 227 -17.82 5.76 7.93
N ALA A 228 -18.20 4.92 6.97
CA ALA A 228 -17.28 4.02 6.25
C ALA A 228 -16.19 4.77 5.48
N GLU A 229 -16.50 5.94 4.92
CA GLU A 229 -15.52 6.81 4.27
C GLU A 229 -14.48 7.33 5.28
N THR A 230 -14.96 7.82 6.43
CA THR A 230 -14.10 8.32 7.51
C THR A 230 -13.20 7.22 8.06
N ALA A 231 -13.73 6.02 8.29
CA ALA A 231 -12.93 4.86 8.67
C ALA A 231 -11.84 4.58 7.64
N GLY A 232 -12.17 4.66 6.35
CA GLY A 232 -11.23 4.58 5.25
C GLY A 232 -10.09 5.58 5.33
N LEU A 233 -10.40 6.86 5.53
CA LEU A 233 -9.42 7.94 5.65
C LEU A 233 -8.50 7.72 6.85
N VAL A 234 -9.04 7.30 7.99
CA VAL A 234 -8.25 6.99 9.18
C VAL A 234 -7.28 5.83 8.93
N LEU A 235 -7.69 4.78 8.21
CA LEU A 235 -6.79 3.68 7.83
C LEU A 235 -5.67 4.16 6.90
N VAL A 236 -5.96 5.05 5.96
CA VAL A 236 -4.95 5.67 5.09
C VAL A 236 -3.98 6.53 5.92
N LEU A 237 -4.47 7.23 6.95
CA LEU A 237 -3.59 7.97 7.87
C LEU A 237 -2.62 7.02 8.59
N PHE A 238 -3.10 5.91 9.14
CA PHE A 238 -2.25 4.89 9.76
C PHE A 238 -1.22 4.30 8.78
N LEU A 239 -1.62 4.08 7.52
CA LEU A 239 -0.71 3.67 6.45
C LEU A 239 0.40 4.70 6.26
N VAL A 240 0.08 5.99 6.10
CA VAL A 240 1.07 7.06 5.86
C VAL A 240 2.00 7.22 7.06
N ILE A 241 1.49 7.15 8.29
CA ILE A 241 2.31 7.16 9.51
C ILE A 241 3.25 5.95 9.50
N GLY A 242 2.75 4.76 9.16
CA GLY A 242 3.55 3.55 9.05
C GLY A 242 4.67 3.68 8.00
N LEU A 243 4.38 4.32 6.86
CA LEU A 243 5.41 4.62 5.86
C LEU A 243 6.50 5.56 6.42
N ALA A 244 6.09 6.65 7.07
CA ALA A 244 7.04 7.61 7.64
C ALA A 244 7.94 6.97 8.71
N VAL A 245 7.34 6.23 9.65
CA VAL A 245 8.08 5.54 10.71
C VAL A 245 8.98 4.44 10.12
N GLY A 246 8.48 3.65 9.17
CA GLY A 246 9.26 2.60 8.50
C GLY A 246 10.49 3.16 7.78
N SER A 247 10.35 4.31 7.11
CA SER A 247 11.46 5.00 6.44
C SER A 247 12.50 5.57 7.40
N ILE A 248 12.13 5.91 8.64
CA ILE A 248 13.09 6.30 9.68
C ILE A 248 13.79 5.04 10.21
N LEU A 249 13.04 3.97 10.43
CA LEU A 249 13.57 2.73 10.97
C LEU A 249 14.51 1.99 10.00
N SER A 250 14.39 2.22 8.68
CA SER A 250 15.30 1.63 7.70
C SER A 250 16.77 2.04 7.91
N TRP A 251 17.03 3.20 8.51
CA TRP A 251 18.38 3.67 8.80
C TRP A 251 19.10 2.82 9.84
N PHE A 252 18.37 2.15 10.75
CA PHE A 252 18.98 1.26 11.75
C PHE A 252 19.64 0.03 11.14
N TRP A 253 19.35 -0.29 9.88
CA TRP A 253 20.02 -1.40 9.21
C TRP A 253 21.40 -1.02 8.66
N VAL A 254 21.64 0.28 8.44
CA VAL A 254 22.89 0.82 7.88
C VAL A 254 23.92 1.13 8.99
N ILE A 255 23.46 1.28 10.23
CA ILE A 255 24.28 1.52 11.44
C ILE A 255 24.75 0.20 12.03
#